data_AF-A0A0R3UAL0-F1
#
_entry.id   AF-A0A0R3UAL0-F1
#
_cell.length_a   1.000
_cell.length_b   1.000
_cell.length_c   1.000
_cell.angle_alpha   90.00
_cell.angle_beta   90.00
_cell.angle_gamma   90.00
#
_symmetry.space_group_name_H-M   'P 1'
#
loop_
_entity.id
_entity.type
_entity.pdbx_description
1 polymer ?
#
loop_
_entity_poly.entity_id
_entity_poly.type
_entity_poly.pdbx_seq_one_letter_code
_entity_poly.pdbx_strand_id
1 'polypeptide(L)'
;MKPLIFPTEHILKRGDSEAIAYSFFHLAHWKAVDGALNLLHCTWEGTFRLIPYPLEKGNLFYPYPQSTEATDRELLPSFHTVSVYPKKDIPFFIIFTAVLCSLTALLACLTHIYPEQMGFLSNQALQCCLSPLTYVSERLVGALNMFAPLFFRKT
;
A
#
# COMPACT_ATOMS: atom_id res chain seq x y z
N MET A 1 34.62 -18.72 -11.90
CA MET A 1 33.28 -18.26 -11.45
C MET A 1 33.41 -17.80 -10.01
N LYS A 2 32.83 -16.65 -9.63
CA LYS A 2 32.86 -16.21 -8.23
C LYS A 2 32.05 -17.20 -7.39
N PRO A 3 32.56 -17.67 -6.23
CA PRO A 3 31.84 -18.61 -5.39
C PRO A 3 30.58 -17.94 -4.84
N LEU A 4 29.42 -18.40 -5.29
CA LEU A 4 28.13 -18.16 -4.64
C LEU A 4 28.01 -19.22 -3.54
N ILE A 5 28.66 -18.97 -2.40
CA ILE A 5 28.45 -19.77 -1.21
C ILE A 5 27.55 -18.91 -0.33
N PHE A 6 26.25 -19.18 -0.36
CA PHE A 6 25.42 -18.83 0.78
C PHE A 6 25.91 -19.70 1.95
N PRO A 7 26.22 -19.12 3.12
CA PRO A 7 26.52 -19.93 4.30
C PRO A 7 25.37 -20.90 4.55
N THR A 8 25.68 -22.16 4.89
CA THR A 8 24.66 -23.20 5.15
C THR A 8 23.71 -22.82 6.29
N GLU A 9 24.10 -21.85 7.12
CA GLU A 9 23.35 -21.32 8.26
C GLU A 9 22.23 -20.35 7.86
N HIS A 10 22.31 -19.73 6.66
CA HIS A 10 21.21 -18.93 6.09
C HIS A 10 20.08 -19.76 5.51
N ILE A 11 20.26 -21.07 5.44
CA ILE A 11 19.31 -21.97 4.82
C ILE A 11 18.11 -22.17 5.77
N LEU A 12 18.31 -22.35 7.07
CA LEU A 12 17.21 -22.78 7.94
C LEU A 12 16.05 -21.78 8.17
N LYS A 13 16.20 -20.48 7.87
CA LYS A 13 15.13 -19.48 8.14
C LYS A 13 14.28 -19.07 6.94
N ARG A 14 14.63 -19.48 5.72
CA ARG A 14 13.78 -19.37 4.52
C ARG A 14 13.24 -20.76 4.21
N GLY A 15 11.93 -20.96 4.18
CA GLY A 15 11.33 -22.24 3.75
C GLY A 15 11.75 -22.71 2.35
N ASP A 16 12.37 -21.82 1.55
CA ASP A 16 12.79 -22.07 0.16
C ASP A 16 14.29 -22.33 0.01
N SER A 17 15.04 -22.30 1.10
CA SER A 17 16.50 -22.34 1.08
C SER A 17 17.09 -23.67 0.62
N GLU A 18 16.41 -24.78 0.90
CA GLU A 18 16.78 -26.11 0.45
C GLU A 18 16.65 -26.22 -1.07
N ALA A 19 15.59 -25.65 -1.65
CA ALA A 19 15.40 -25.55 -3.09
C ALA A 19 16.48 -24.67 -3.75
N ILE A 20 16.85 -23.56 -3.10
CA ILE A 20 17.95 -22.70 -3.55
C ILE A 20 19.28 -23.45 -3.51
N ALA A 21 19.60 -24.12 -2.40
CA ALA A 21 20.83 -24.91 -2.28
C ALA A 21 20.87 -26.06 -3.31
N TYR A 22 19.76 -26.77 -3.51
CA TYR A 22 19.62 -27.82 -4.51
C TYR A 22 19.88 -27.28 -5.92
N SER A 23 19.26 -26.15 -6.28
CA SER A 23 19.40 -25.56 -7.62
C SER A 23 20.82 -25.08 -7.92
N PHE A 24 21.53 -24.52 -6.94
CA PHE A 24 22.94 -24.16 -7.12
C PHE A 24 23.87 -25.38 -7.18
N PHE A 25 23.61 -26.41 -6.38
CA PHE A 25 24.40 -27.65 -6.39
C PHE A 25 24.28 -28.38 -7.74
N HIS A 26 23.08 -28.39 -8.35
CA HIS A 26 22.83 -29.07 -9.62
C HIS A 26 23.03 -28.19 -10.86
N LEU A 27 23.46 -26.93 -10.70
CA LEU A 27 23.63 -25.99 -11.81
C LEU A 27 24.60 -26.51 -12.89
N ALA A 28 25.66 -27.22 -12.49
CA ALA A 28 26.59 -27.83 -13.42
C ALA A 28 25.93 -28.93 -14.27
N HIS A 29 25.04 -29.72 -13.65
CA HIS A 29 24.27 -30.76 -14.35
C HIS A 29 23.27 -30.14 -15.33
N TRP A 30 22.59 -29.06 -14.95
CA TRP A 30 21.66 -28.36 -15.83
C TRP A 30 22.34 -27.69 -17.02
N LYS A 31 23.59 -27.25 -16.88
CA LYS A 31 24.39 -26.73 -18.01
C LYS A 31 24.80 -27.79 -19.01
N ALA A 32 24.86 -29.06 -18.60
CA ALA A 32 25.22 -30.16 -19.49
C ALA A 32 24.05 -30.60 -20.39
N VAL A 33 22.82 -30.15 -20.10
CA VAL A 33 21.62 -30.49 -20.86
C VAL A 33 21.14 -29.27 -21.64
N ASP A 34 21.18 -29.36 -22.97
CA ASP A 34 20.71 -28.28 -23.84
C ASP A 34 19.25 -27.94 -23.58
N GLY A 35 18.97 -26.65 -23.37
CA GLY A 35 17.62 -26.13 -23.12
C GLY A 35 17.11 -26.24 -21.68
N ALA A 36 17.79 -26.95 -20.77
CA ALA A 36 17.34 -27.10 -19.38
C ALA A 36 17.27 -25.76 -18.62
N LEU A 37 18.26 -24.88 -18.83
CA LEU A 37 18.24 -23.54 -18.24
C LEU A 37 17.10 -22.66 -18.79
N ASN A 38 16.76 -22.83 -20.08
CA ASN A 38 15.66 -22.09 -20.69
C ASN A 38 14.31 -22.57 -20.15
N LEU A 39 14.14 -23.89 -19.98
CA LEU A 39 12.96 -24.47 -19.35
C LEU A 39 12.78 -23.97 -17.91
N LEU A 40 13.87 -23.94 -17.13
CA LEU A 40 13.86 -23.41 -15.77
C LEU A 40 13.43 -21.93 -15.75
N HIS A 41 13.98 -21.13 -16.65
CA HIS A 41 13.63 -19.71 -16.79
C HIS A 41 12.15 -19.52 -17.13
N CYS A 42 11.63 -20.23 -18.13
CA CYS A 42 10.22 -20.16 -18.51
C CYS A 42 9.28 -20.62 -17.37
N THR A 43 9.68 -21.65 -16.62
CA THR A 43 8.90 -22.16 -15.49
C THR A 43 8.85 -21.15 -14.34
N TRP A 44 9.99 -20.53 -14.02
CA TRP A 44 10.07 -19.45 -13.06
C TRP A 44 9.19 -18.27 -13.49
N GLU A 45 9.33 -17.80 -14.72
CA GLU A 45 8.56 -16.67 -15.23
C GLU A 45 7.05 -16.95 -15.26
N GLY A 46 6.65 -18.15 -15.69
CA GLY A 46 5.25 -18.58 -15.67
C GLY A 46 4.67 -18.64 -14.26
N THR A 47 5.45 -19.12 -13.29
CA THR A 47 5.02 -19.18 -11.88
C THR A 47 4.80 -17.79 -11.31
N PHE A 48 5.72 -16.84 -11.54
CA PHE A 48 5.58 -15.47 -11.04
C PHE A 48 4.41 -14.71 -11.66
N ARG A 49 4.08 -14.99 -12.93
CA ARG A 49 2.90 -14.40 -13.59
C ARG A 49 1.57 -14.90 -13.03
N LEU A 50 1.54 -16.09 -12.43
CA LEU A 50 0.35 -16.67 -11.81
C LEU A 50 0.10 -16.17 -10.39
N ILE A 51 1.06 -15.46 -9.78
CA ILE A 51 0.89 -14.95 -8.41
C ILE A 51 -0.08 -13.76 -8.45
N PRO A 52 -1.17 -13.79 -7.65
CA PRO A 52 -2.15 -12.71 -7.64
C PRO A 52 -1.53 -11.40 -7.15
N TYR A 53 -1.87 -10.28 -7.80
CA TYR A 53 -1.53 -8.94 -7.34
C TYR A 53 -2.73 -8.33 -6.56
N PRO A 54 -2.52 -7.70 -5.39
CA PRO A 54 -1.25 -7.54 -4.66
C PRO A 54 -0.79 -8.84 -4.01
N LEU A 55 0.53 -9.07 -4.08
CA LEU A 55 1.24 -10.30 -3.67
C LEU A 55 1.00 -10.68 -2.19
N GLU A 56 0.57 -9.72 -1.37
CA GLU A 56 0.25 -9.86 0.05
C GLU A 56 -1.03 -10.68 0.33
N LYS A 57 -1.84 -10.98 -0.70
CA LYS A 57 -3.07 -11.77 -0.54
C LYS A 57 -2.87 -13.28 -0.73
N GLY A 58 -1.67 -13.73 -1.06
CA GLY A 58 -1.36 -15.16 -1.17
C GLY A 58 -0.95 -15.75 0.17
N ASN A 59 -1.65 -16.80 0.64
CA ASN A 59 -1.31 -17.55 1.88
C ASN A 59 0.09 -18.20 1.87
N LEU A 60 0.83 -18.13 0.76
CA LEU A 60 2.09 -18.83 0.51
C LEU A 60 3.33 -17.92 0.59
N PHE A 61 3.17 -16.59 0.56
CA PHE A 61 4.32 -15.68 0.53
C PHE A 61 4.26 -14.66 1.68
N TYR A 62 5.24 -14.73 2.57
CA TYR A 62 5.41 -13.74 3.63
C TYR A 62 6.33 -12.61 3.15
N PRO A 63 6.02 -11.34 3.47
CA PRO A 63 6.90 -10.23 3.16
C PRO A 63 8.26 -10.41 3.84
N TYR A 64 9.31 -10.02 3.13
CA TYR A 64 10.67 -10.12 3.65
C TYR A 64 10.82 -9.25 4.92
N PRO A 65 11.23 -9.83 6.07
CA PRO A 65 11.27 -9.11 7.33
C PRO A 65 12.37 -8.03 7.34
N GLN A 66 11.99 -6.81 7.70
CA GLN A 66 12.92 -5.66 7.77
C GLN A 66 14.08 -5.89 8.75
N SER A 67 13.84 -6.64 9.83
CA SER A 67 14.87 -6.97 10.83
C SER A 67 15.95 -7.91 10.29
N THR A 68 15.70 -8.61 9.18
CA THR A 68 16.65 -9.56 8.57
C THR A 68 17.42 -8.92 7.42
N GLU A 69 16.93 -7.83 6.83
CA GLU A 69 17.58 -7.16 5.69
C GLU A 69 18.99 -6.66 6.02
N ALA A 70 19.17 -6.05 7.20
CA ALA A 70 20.46 -5.53 7.63
C ALA A 70 21.48 -6.66 7.83
N THR A 71 21.06 -7.72 8.54
CA THR A 71 21.90 -8.88 8.82
C THR A 71 22.28 -9.65 7.55
N ASP A 72 21.33 -9.89 6.65
CA ASP A 72 21.62 -10.55 5.37
C ASP A 72 22.54 -9.70 4.48
N ARG A 73 22.45 -8.36 4.54
CA ARG A 73 23.38 -7.47 3.82
C ARG A 73 24.81 -7.54 4.34
N GLU A 74 24.99 -7.72 5.64
CA GLU A 74 26.33 -7.87 6.24
C GLU A 74 26.97 -9.22 5.87
N LEU A 75 26.14 -10.25 5.70
CA LEU A 75 26.59 -11.62 5.45
C LEU A 75 26.83 -11.89 3.96
N LEU A 76 26.16 -11.15 3.07
CA LEU A 76 26.29 -11.31 1.64
C LEU A 76 27.41 -10.44 1.05
N PRO A 77 28.11 -10.91 0.00
CA PRO A 77 29.12 -10.10 -0.69
C PRO A 77 28.53 -8.80 -1.25
N SER A 78 29.32 -7.73 -1.31
CA SER A 78 28.89 -6.42 -1.79
C SER A 78 28.34 -6.39 -3.23
N PHE A 79 28.68 -7.39 -4.05
CA PHE A 79 28.15 -7.53 -5.40
C PHE A 79 26.79 -8.26 -5.46
N HIS A 80 26.30 -8.77 -4.33
CA HIS A 80 25.04 -9.49 -4.24
C HIS A 80 23.91 -8.55 -3.81
N THR A 81 22.95 -8.33 -4.70
CA THR A 81 21.75 -7.53 -4.38
C THR A 81 20.73 -8.40 -3.65
N VAL A 82 20.45 -8.09 -2.38
CA VAL A 82 19.39 -8.76 -1.60
C VAL A 82 18.02 -8.53 -2.25
N SER A 83 17.32 -9.61 -2.57
CA SER A 83 15.93 -9.54 -3.05
C SER A 83 14.97 -9.29 -1.88
N VAL A 84 14.35 -8.11 -1.84
CA VAL A 84 13.33 -7.73 -0.83
C VAL A 84 11.92 -8.10 -1.30
N TYR A 85 11.79 -9.25 -1.96
CA TYR A 85 10.50 -9.74 -2.49
C TYR A 85 9.75 -10.56 -1.42
N PRO A 86 8.41 -10.48 -1.34
CA PRO A 86 7.54 -9.50 -2.00
C PRO A 86 7.68 -8.12 -1.34
N LYS A 87 7.71 -7.06 -2.17
CA LYS A 87 7.77 -5.68 -1.67
C LYS A 87 6.43 -5.34 -1.04
N LYS A 88 6.48 -4.83 0.19
CA LYS A 88 5.31 -4.28 0.86
C LYS A 88 5.04 -2.89 0.29
N ASP A 89 4.11 -2.79 -0.64
CA ASP A 89 3.63 -1.49 -1.08
C ASP A 89 2.69 -0.96 -0.01
N ILE A 90 3.14 0.04 0.75
CA ILE A 90 2.29 0.68 1.75
C ILE A 90 1.13 1.32 0.98
N PRO A 91 -0.12 0.84 1.15
CA PRO A 91 -1.23 1.40 0.41
C PRO A 91 -1.33 2.90 0.70
N PHE A 92 -1.53 3.71 -0.35
CA PHE A 92 -1.69 5.17 -0.27
C PHE A 92 -2.60 5.61 0.87
N PHE A 93 -3.65 4.83 1.14
CA PHE A 93 -4.62 5.08 2.20
C PHE A 93 -4.01 5.18 3.60
N ILE A 94 -2.93 4.45 3.91
CA ILE A 94 -2.27 4.53 5.22
C ILE A 94 -1.58 5.88 5.40
N ILE A 95 -0.86 6.34 4.37
CA ILE A 95 -0.17 7.64 4.41
C ILE A 95 -1.21 8.76 4.50
N PHE A 96 -2.27 8.67 3.68
CA PHE A 96 -3.39 9.60 3.72
C PHE A 96 -4.04 9.67 5.11
N THR A 97 -4.32 8.52 5.72
CA THR A 97 -4.92 8.44 7.06
C THR A 97 -3.99 8.99 8.14
N ALA A 98 -2.69 8.70 8.07
CA ALA A 98 -1.70 9.23 9.01
C ALA A 98 -1.62 10.76 8.94
N VAL A 99 -1.63 11.33 7.73
CA VAL A 99 -1.63 12.78 7.53
C VAL A 99 -2.91 13.41 8.09
N LEU A 100 -4.09 12.87 7.75
CA LEU A 100 -5.35 13.37 8.31
C LEU A 100 -5.40 13.29 9.84
N CYS A 101 -4.91 12.20 10.41
CA CYS A 101 -4.83 12.02 11.86
C CYS A 101 -3.93 13.07 12.52
N SER A 102 -2.72 13.29 11.97
CA SER A 102 -1.79 14.30 12.46
C SER A 102 -2.35 15.73 12.36
N LEU A 103 -3.05 16.04 11.26
CA LEU A 103 -3.73 17.32 11.08
C LEU A 103 -4.84 17.51 12.13
N THR A 104 -5.62 16.46 12.39
CA THR A 104 -6.72 16.50 13.37
C THR A 104 -6.17 16.73 14.79
N ALA A 105 -5.08 16.05 15.15
CA ALA A 105 -4.40 16.26 16.43
C ALA A 105 -3.88 17.71 16.56
N LEU A 106 -3.30 18.26 15.49
CA LEU A 106 -2.84 19.64 15.47
C LEU A 106 -4.00 20.64 15.62
N LEU A 107 -5.11 20.43 14.91
CA LEU A 107 -6.32 21.26 15.11
C LEU A 107 -6.83 21.18 16.55
N ALA A 108 -6.86 19.97 17.14
CA ALA A 108 -7.27 19.80 18.54
C ALA A 108 -6.36 20.58 19.50
N CYS A 109 -5.04 20.52 19.31
CA CYS A 109 -4.10 21.32 20.09
C CYS A 109 -4.34 22.83 19.89
N LEU A 110 -4.56 23.29 18.66
CA LEU A 110 -4.87 24.69 18.38
C LEU A 110 -6.18 25.15 19.03
N THR A 111 -7.23 24.31 19.00
CA THR A 111 -8.50 24.63 19.69
C THR A 111 -8.33 24.76 21.20
N HIS A 112 -7.40 23.99 21.78
CA HIS A 112 -7.12 24.05 23.21
C HIS A 112 -6.32 25.31 23.58
N ILE A 113 -5.33 25.70 22.76
CA ILE A 113 -4.46 26.85 23.06
C ILE A 113 -5.16 28.19 22.71
N TYR A 114 -5.98 28.22 21.65
CA TYR A 114 -6.58 29.45 21.11
C TYR A 114 -8.10 29.30 20.86
N PRO A 115 -8.93 29.21 21.92
CA PRO A 115 -10.35 28.90 21.78
C PRO A 115 -11.17 29.99 21.04
N GLU A 116 -10.89 31.27 21.31
CA GLU A 116 -11.60 32.40 20.69
C GLU A 116 -11.37 32.46 19.16
N GLN A 117 -10.11 32.36 18.73
CA GLN A 117 -9.72 32.43 17.33
C GLN A 117 -10.22 31.21 16.54
N MET A 118 -10.11 30.02 17.14
CA MET A 118 -10.61 28.78 16.53
C MET A 118 -12.13 28.73 16.50
N GLY A 119 -12.83 29.37 17.44
CA GLY A 119 -14.29 29.51 17.43
C GLY A 119 -14.79 30.39 16.28
N PHE A 120 -14.10 31.51 16.00
CA PHE A 120 -14.40 32.32 14.82
C PHE A 120 -14.16 31.54 13.51
N LEU A 121 -13.01 30.86 13.43
CA LEU A 121 -12.64 30.03 12.26
C LEU A 121 -13.65 28.90 12.01
N SER A 122 -14.11 28.22 13.07
CA SER A 122 -15.08 27.13 12.95
C SER A 122 -16.44 27.63 12.48
N ASN A 123 -16.91 28.76 13.00
CA ASN A 123 -18.17 29.38 12.57
C ASN A 123 -18.11 29.80 11.10
N GLN A 124 -16.99 30.38 10.65
CA GLN A 124 -16.79 30.74 9.25
C GLN A 124 -16.74 29.50 8.35
N ALA A 125 -16.08 28.43 8.79
CA ALA A 125 -16.04 27.15 8.07
C ALA A 125 -17.43 26.51 7.97
N LEU A 126 -18.21 26.49 9.06
CA LEU A 126 -19.58 25.98 9.07
C LEU A 126 -20.48 26.79 8.13
N GLN A 127 -20.39 28.11 8.16
CA GLN A 127 -21.15 28.98 7.26
C GLN A 127 -20.78 28.74 5.79
N CYS A 128 -19.49 28.55 5.48
CA CYS A 128 -19.03 28.20 4.14
C CYS A 128 -19.63 26.86 3.68
N CYS A 129 -19.53 25.82 4.53
CA CYS A 129 -20.05 24.49 4.23
C CYS A 129 -21.58 24.44 4.09
N LEU A 130 -22.31 25.23 4.89
CA LEU A 130 -23.77 25.26 4.90
C LEU A 130 -24.37 26.22 3.86
N SER A 131 -23.61 27.22 3.40
CA SER A 131 -24.05 28.21 2.40
C SER A 131 -24.66 27.62 1.11
N PRO A 132 -24.14 26.54 0.49
CA PRO A 132 -24.80 25.94 -0.66
C PRO A 132 -26.14 25.29 -0.30
N LEU A 133 -26.26 24.71 0.89
CA LEU A 133 -27.50 24.07 1.34
C LEU A 133 -28.58 25.11 1.63
N THR A 134 -28.22 26.23 2.27
CA THR A 134 -29.16 27.34 2.50
C THR A 134 -29.60 27.97 1.18
N TYR A 135 -28.70 28.11 0.21
CA TYR A 135 -29.06 28.60 -1.12
C TYR A 135 -30.04 27.67 -1.84
N VAL A 136 -29.81 26.36 -1.80
CA VAL A 136 -30.70 25.36 -2.41
C VAL A 136 -32.06 25.34 -1.72
N SER A 137 -32.10 25.41 -0.39
CA SER A 137 -33.37 25.43 0.36
C SER A 137 -34.19 26.67 0.05
N GLU A 138 -33.57 27.85 -0.04
CA GLU A 138 -34.24 29.09 -0.44
C GLU A 138 -34.82 29.00 -1.85
N ARG A 139 -34.09 28.40 -2.80
CA ARG A 139 -34.57 28.18 -4.18
C ARG A 139 -35.75 27.21 -4.23
N LEU A 140 -35.70 26.13 -3.45
CA LEU A 140 -36.79 25.17 -3.35
C LEU A 140 -38.05 25.80 -2.76
N VAL A 141 -37.93 26.55 -1.66
CA VAL A 141 -39.05 27.28 -1.05
C VAL A 141 -39.63 28.32 -2.02
N GLY A 142 -38.78 29.06 -2.73
CA GLY A 142 -39.21 30.02 -3.75
C GLY A 142 -39.98 29.38 -4.90
N ALA A 143 -39.52 28.24 -5.40
CA ALA A 143 -40.23 27.48 -6.43
C ALA A 143 -41.60 26.98 -5.92
N LEU A 144 -41.65 26.44 -4.71
CA LEU A 144 -42.88 25.94 -4.09
C LEU A 144 -43.94 27.06 -3.94
N ASN A 145 -43.53 28.24 -3.50
CA ASN A 145 -44.39 29.41 -3.38
C ASN A 145 -44.86 29.95 -4.75
N MET A 146 -44.07 29.78 -5.82
CA MET A 146 -44.48 30.14 -7.18
C MET A 146 -45.57 29.19 -7.73
N PHE A 147 -45.56 27.92 -7.33
CA PHE A 147 -46.56 26.93 -7.73
C PHE A 147 -47.83 26.93 -6.84
N ALA A 148 -47.74 27.45 -5.61
CA ALA A 148 -48.88 27.58 -4.69
C ALA A 148 -50.10 28.35 -5.25
N PRO A 149 -49.97 29.51 -5.94
CA PRO A 149 -51.12 30.23 -6.49
C PRO A 149 -51.80 29.52 -7.68
N LEU A 150 -51.17 28.50 -8.28
CA LEU A 150 -51.79 27.69 -9.34
C LEU A 150 -52.75 26.63 -8.81
N PHE A 151 -52.57 26.19 -7.56
CA PHE A 151 -53.41 25.15 -6.95
C PHE A 151 -54.72 25.71 -6.35
N PHE A 152 -54.74 26.96 -5.91
CA PHE A 152 -55.90 27.57 -5.23
C PHE A 152 -56.87 28.35 -6.14
N ARG A 153 -56.63 28.41 -7.46
CA ARG A 153 -57.52 29.11 -8.42
C ARG A 153 -58.55 28.20 -9.12
N LYS A 154 -58.67 26.94 -8.72
CA LYS A 154 -59.68 26.00 -9.21
C LYS A 154 -60.55 25.46 -8.06
N THR A 155 -61.39 26.32 -7.51
CA THR A 155 -62.66 25.95 -6.84
C THR A 155 -63.59 27.12 -6.91
#